data_AF-A0A967SV31-F1
#
_entry.id   AF-A0A967SV31-F1
#
_cell.length_a   1.000
_cell.length_b   1.000
_cell.length_c   1.000
_cell.angle_alpha   90.00
_cell.angle_beta   90.00
_cell.angle_gamma   90.00
#
_symmetry.space_group_name_H-M   'P 1'
#
loop_
_entity.id
_entity.type
_entity.pdbx_description
1 polymer ?
#
loop_
_entity_poly.entity_id
_entity_poly.type
_entity_poly.pdbx_seq_one_letter_code
_entity_poly.pdbx_strand_id
1 'polypeptide(L)' 'VGGAGTLSTIQDDHFLGDIIVVGEATNMDLALGHRGSMKMSVIVKGKSCHASAPERGVNALYKALEMIKVIRSDLIDR' A
#
# COMPACT_ATOMS: atom_id res chain seq x y z
N VAL A 1 -0.74 -7.29 -0.20
CA VAL A 1 -1.69 -7.02 -1.30
C VAL A 1 -2.52 -8.29 -1.47
N GLY A 2 -3.73 -8.22 -2.05
CA GLY A 2 -4.50 -9.44 -2.38
C GLY A 2 -3.83 -10.26 -3.49
N GLY A 3 -4.48 -11.34 -3.94
CA GLY A 3 -4.05 -12.12 -5.10
C GLY A 3 -3.17 -13.35 -4.82
N ALA A 4 -2.82 -13.62 -3.56
CA ALA A 4 -2.03 -14.80 -3.19
C ALA A 4 -2.72 -16.12 -3.56
N GLY A 5 -4.05 -16.20 -3.42
CA GLY A 5 -4.81 -17.38 -3.81
C GLY A 5 -4.76 -17.65 -5.31
N THR A 6 -5.04 -16.64 -6.13
CA THR A 6 -4.94 -16.75 -7.59
C THR A 6 -3.53 -17.13 -8.04
N LEU A 7 -2.51 -16.55 -7.39
CA LEU A 7 -1.11 -16.89 -7.67
C LEU A 7 -0.83 -18.37 -7.38
N SER A 8 -1.23 -18.86 -6.20
CA SER A 8 -1.04 -20.25 -5.79
C SER A 8 -1.77 -21.24 -6.72
N THR A 9 -3.02 -20.94 -7.09
CA THR A 9 -3.78 -21.76 -8.05
C THR A 9 -3.08 -21.90 -9.41
N ILE A 10 -2.40 -20.85 -9.87
CA ILE A 10 -1.65 -20.90 -11.14
C ILE A 10 -0.27 -21.57 -10.95
N GLN A 11 0.45 -21.21 -9.90
CA GLN A 11 1.85 -21.58 -9.71
C GLN A 11 2.04 -22.94 -9.05
N ASP A 12 1.24 -23.23 -8.01
CA ASP A 12 1.37 -24.43 -7.18
C ASP A 12 0.44 -25.53 -7.70
N ASP A 13 -0.83 -25.21 -7.97
CA ASP A 13 -1.83 -26.20 -8.43
C ASP A 13 -1.78 -26.43 -9.95
N HIS A 14 -1.03 -25.59 -10.70
CA HIS A 14 -0.95 -25.61 -12.16
C HIS A 14 -2.32 -25.64 -12.87
N PHE A 15 -3.31 -24.96 -12.28
CA PHE A 15 -4.63 -24.83 -12.87
C PHE A 15 -4.55 -23.82 -14.03
N LEU A 16 -4.38 -24.35 -15.23
CA LEU A 16 -4.26 -23.59 -16.48
C LEU A 16 -5.46 -23.89 -17.37
N GLY A 17 -6.01 -22.87 -18.03
CA GLY A 17 -7.08 -23.01 -19.00
C GLY A 17 -6.82 -22.16 -20.23
N ASP A 18 -7.39 -22.55 -21.37
CA ASP A 18 -7.28 -21.78 -22.62
C ASP A 18 -7.93 -20.39 -22.51
N ILE A 19 -8.97 -20.27 -21.68
CA ILE A 19 -9.71 -19.04 -21.40
C ILE A 19 -10.10 -19.00 -19.92
N ILE A 20 -9.98 -17.83 -19.29
CA ILE A 20 -10.37 -17.58 -17.89
C ILE A 20 -11.38 -16.43 -17.85
N VAL A 21 -12.48 -16.62 -17.13
CA VAL A 21 -13.52 -15.60 -16.90
C VAL A 21 -13.60 -15.29 -15.41
N VAL A 22 -13.45 -14.02 -15.04
CA VAL A 22 -13.56 -13.55 -13.64
C VAL A 22 -14.82 -12.70 -13.52
N GLY A 23 -15.79 -13.18 -12.74
CA GLY A 23 -17.11 -12.55 -12.56
C GLY A 23 -17.11 -11.39 -11.57
N GLU A 24 -16.22 -10.42 -11.74
CA GLU A 24 -16.21 -9.21 -10.91
C GLU A 24 -17.47 -8.36 -11.15
N ALA A 25 -17.84 -7.54 -10.17
CA ALA A 25 -19.02 -6.68 -10.23
C ALA A 25 -18.80 -5.46 -11.16
N THR A 26 -18.56 -5.69 -12.44
CA THR A 26 -18.29 -4.68 -13.47
C THR A 26 -19.55 -4.16 -14.14
N ASN A 27 -20.74 -4.42 -13.58
CA ASN A 27 -22.03 -4.06 -14.18
C ASN A 27 -22.22 -4.63 -15.60
N MET A 28 -21.77 -5.86 -15.84
CA MET A 28 -21.75 -6.54 -17.14
C MET A 28 -20.83 -5.91 -18.20
N ASP A 29 -20.02 -4.92 -17.85
CA ASP A 29 -19.01 -4.38 -18.74
C ASP A 29 -17.76 -5.26 -18.77
N LEU A 30 -17.09 -5.28 -19.93
CA LEU A 30 -15.79 -5.94 -20.08
C LEU A 30 -14.68 -5.07 -19.49
N ALA A 31 -14.09 -5.52 -18.39
CA ALA A 31 -12.91 -4.86 -17.82
C ALA A 31 -11.65 -5.19 -18.63
N LEU A 32 -11.15 -4.23 -19.42
CA LEU A 32 -9.94 -4.38 -20.23
C LEU A 32 -8.64 -4.36 -19.41
N GLY A 33 -8.71 -3.90 -18.16
CA GLY A 33 -7.56 -3.85 -17.25
C GLY A 33 -7.87 -3.05 -16.00
N HIS A 34 -7.00 -3.17 -14.99
CA HIS A 34 -7.05 -2.39 -13.76
C HIS A 34 -5.65 -1.92 -13.39
N ARG A 35 -5.56 -0.85 -12.59
CA ARG A 35 -4.26 -0.42 -12.04
C ARG A 35 -3.74 -1.48 -11.06
N GLY A 36 -2.43 -1.72 -11.09
CA GLY A 36 -1.76 -2.49 -10.05
C GLY A 36 -1.85 -1.77 -8.69
N SER A 37 -1.70 -2.52 -7.60
CA SER A 37 -1.70 -1.97 -6.25
C SER A 37 -0.45 -2.44 -5.50
N MET A 38 0.17 -1.51 -4.77
CA MET A 38 1.28 -1.79 -3.87
C MET A 38 0.93 -1.27 -2.47
N LYS A 39 1.26 -2.05 -1.45
CA LYS A 39 1.19 -1.62 -0.05
C LYS A 39 2.60 -1.39 0.47
N MET A 40 2.81 -0.27 1.15
CA MET A 40 4.06 0.07 1.81
C MET A 40 3.78 0.34 3.29
N SER A 41 4.76 0.05 4.14
CA SER A 41 4.72 0.36 5.57
C SER A 41 5.97 1.13 5.93
N VAL A 42 5.79 2.23 6.67
CA VAL A 42 6.89 3.09 7.10
C VAL A 42 6.87 3.21 8.61
N ILE A 43 8.02 3.00 9.23
CA ILE A 43 8.22 3.13 10.67
C ILE A 43 9.04 4.39 10.92
N VAL A 44 8.42 5.40 11.53
CA VAL A 44 9.11 6.64 11.90
C VAL A 44 9.60 6.53 13.34
N LYS A 45 10.92 6.58 13.53
CA LYS A 45 11.54 6.48 14.85
C LYS A 45 11.85 7.87 15.42
N GLY A 46 11.61 8.01 16.72
CA GLY A 46 11.93 9.19 17.52
C GLY A 46 12.85 8.86 18.68
N LYS A 47 12.99 9.80 19.60
CA LYS A 47 13.72 9.65 20.86
C LYS A 47 12.82 10.19 21.97
N SER A 48 12.51 9.36 22.95
CA SER A 48 11.69 9.77 24.10
C SER A 48 12.45 10.74 25.00
N CYS A 49 11.71 11.62 25.67
CA CYS A 49 12.22 12.55 26.67
C CYS A 49 11.11 12.90 27.67
N HIS A 50 11.49 13.55 28.77
CA HIS A 50 10.50 14.11 29.69
C HIS A 50 9.74 15.25 29.00
N ALA A 51 8.44 15.39 29.25
CA ALA A 51 7.59 16.38 28.58
C ALA A 51 8.03 17.83 28.84
N SER A 52 8.66 18.09 29.98
CA SER A 52 9.21 19.42 30.33
C SER A 52 10.57 19.74 29.70
N ALA A 53 11.21 18.79 29.01
CA ALA A 53 12.51 18.96 28.36
C ALA A 53 12.49 18.41 26.91
N PRO A 54 11.60 18.94 26.05
CA PRO A 54 11.39 18.45 24.68
C PRO A 54 12.64 18.54 23.80
N GLU A 55 13.55 19.47 24.08
CA GLU A 55 14.82 19.65 23.37
C GLU A 55 15.76 18.44 23.49
N ARG A 56 15.54 17.56 24.47
CA ARG A 56 16.32 16.32 24.66
C ARG A 56 15.78 15.14 23.83
N GLY A 57 14.58 15.28 23.28
CA GLY A 57 13.88 14.24 22.53
C GLY A 57 13.80 14.52 21.03
N VAL A 58 13.17 13.58 20.33
CA VAL A 58 12.84 13.70 18.92
C VAL A 58 11.44 13.16 18.71
N ASN A 59 10.49 14.05 18.40
CA ASN A 59 9.11 13.66 18.21
C ASN A 59 8.93 12.93 16.86
N ALA A 60 8.65 11.62 16.92
CA ALA A 60 8.39 10.80 15.74
C ALA A 60 7.15 11.26 14.96
N LEU A 61 6.14 11.79 15.65
CA LEU A 61 4.91 12.27 15.00
C LEU A 61 5.21 13.47 14.10
N TYR A 62 6.00 14.43 14.56
CA TYR A 62 6.34 15.60 13.75
C TYR A 62 7.15 15.23 12.51
N LYS A 63 8.09 14.28 12.64
CA LYS A 63 8.79 13.72 11.47
C LYS A 63 7.84 13.03 10.49
N ALA A 64 6.87 12.27 11.00
CA ALA A 64 5.87 11.61 10.17
C ALA A 64 4.98 12.64 9.43
N LEU A 65 4.60 13.74 10.09
CA LEU A 65 3.82 14.80 9.46
C LEU A 65 4.55 15.44 8.28
N GLU A 66 5.84 15.72 8.40
CA GLU A 66 6.63 16.26 7.29
C GLU A 66 6.72 15.26 6.11
N MET A 67 6.91 13.98 6.41
CA MET A 67 6.88 12.93 5.38
C MET A 67 5.52 12.86 4.66
N ILE A 68 4.41 12.91 5.40
CA ILE A 68 3.05 12.87 4.84
C ILE A 68 2.81 14.06 3.92
N LYS A 69 3.29 15.26 4.30
CA LYS A 69 3.18 16.46 3.44
C LYS A 69 3.87 16.26 2.10
N VAL A 70 5.11 15.77 2.10
CA VAL A 70 5.87 15.49 0.88
C VAL A 70 5.19 14.43 0.02
N ILE A 71 4.70 13.34 0.63
CA ILE A 71 3.94 12.30 -0.11
C ILE A 71 2.72 12.90 -0.79
N ARG A 72 2.00 13.79 -0.11
CA ARG A 72 0.83 14.45 -0.67
C ARG A 72 1.22 15.35 -1.85
N SER A 73 2.17 16.27 -1.66
CA SER A 73 2.52 17.27 -2.67
C SER A 73 3.22 16.68 -3.88
N ASP A 74 4.08 15.68 -3.70
CA ASP A 74 5.03 15.26 -4.74
C ASP A 74 4.66 13.91 -5.37
N LEU A 75 3.86 13.08 -4.70
CA LEU A 75 3.48 11.74 -5.18
C LEU A 75 2.01 11.62 -5.58
N ILE A 76 1.09 12.23 -4.83
CA ILE A 76 -0.36 12.07 -5.08
C ILE A 76 -0.87 13.14 -6.04
N ASP A 77 -0.51 14.41 -5.83
CA ASP A 77 -1.02 15.54 -6.61
C ASP A 77 -0.25 15.74 -7.95
N ARG A 78 0.39 14.68 -8.47
CA ARG A 78 1.07 14.64 -9.78
C ARG A 78 0.14 14.34 -10.95
#